data_AF-A0A067QBW8-F1
#
_entry.id   AF-A0A067QBW8-F1
#
_cell.length_a   1.000
_cell.length_b   1.000
_cell.length_c   1.000
_cell.angle_alpha   90.00
_cell.angle_beta   90.00
_cell.angle_gamma   90.00
#
_symmetry.space_group_name_H-M   'P 1'
#
loop_
_entity.id
_entity.type
_entity.pdbx_description
1 polymer ?
#
loop_
_entity_poly.entity_id
_entity_poly.type
_entity_poly.pdbx_seq_one_letter_code
_entity_poly.pdbx_strand_id
1 'polypeptide(L)'
;MHDYERLVQAVLKIATSIYRCCVCTENPYPNDKEQLQWAGEAWARACQDKGIDIEMDEEHSKLVFPLKDPFARSGMYEHPIIQQLINTMWFRDPHDEGIVYKRYFK
;
A
#
# COMPACT_ATOMS: atom_id res chain seq x y z
N MET A 1 16.13 24.16 -6.81
CA MET A 1 15.71 23.35 -5.64
C MET A 1 14.22 22.96 -5.68
N HIS A 2 13.36 23.73 -6.36
CA HIS A 2 11.92 23.44 -6.50
C HIS A 2 11.59 22.21 -7.38
N ASP A 3 12.47 21.88 -8.35
CA ASP A 3 12.27 20.71 -9.22
C ASP A 3 12.46 19.38 -8.48
N TYR A 4 13.37 19.33 -7.51
CA TYR A 4 13.56 18.15 -6.65
C TYR A 4 12.29 17.85 -5.86
N GLU A 5 11.70 18.87 -5.23
CA GLU A 5 10.46 18.73 -4.47
C GLU A 5 9.29 18.28 -5.34
N ARG A 6 9.18 18.80 -6.58
CA ARG A 6 8.17 18.35 -7.55
C ARG A 6 8.36 16.89 -7.96
N LEU A 7 9.61 16.45 -8.14
CA LEU A 7 9.93 15.06 -8.47
C LEU A 7 9.56 14.12 -7.31
N VAL A 8 9.95 14.47 -6.08
CA VAL A 8 9.59 13.72 -4.87
C VAL A 8 8.07 13.63 -4.70
N GLN A 9 7.34 14.72 -4.86
CA GLN A 9 5.87 14.71 -4.81
C GLN A 9 5.25 13.82 -5.89
N ALA A 10 5.85 13.75 -7.08
CA ALA A 10 5.38 12.89 -8.16
C ALA A 10 5.64 11.40 -7.87
N VAL A 11 6.79 11.07 -7.29
CA VAL A 11 7.12 9.70 -6.84
C VAL A 11 6.17 9.28 -5.73
N LEU A 12 5.98 10.12 -4.71
CA LEU A 12 5.05 9.85 -3.60
C LEU A 12 3.66 9.48 -4.09
N LYS A 13 3.09 10.25 -5.03
CA LYS A 13 1.76 9.97 -5.59
C LYS A 13 1.67 8.60 -6.26
N ILE A 14 2.70 8.20 -7.02
CA ILE A 14 2.73 6.90 -7.69
C ILE A 14 2.94 5.78 -6.67
N ALA A 15 3.91 5.92 -5.78
CA ALA A 15 4.21 4.94 -4.74
C ALA A 15 3.00 4.67 -3.84
N THR A 16 2.30 5.71 -3.37
CA THR A 16 1.04 5.56 -2.62
C THR A 16 -0.03 4.83 -3.43
N SER A 17 -0.12 5.07 -4.74
CA SER A 17 -1.07 4.35 -5.60
C SER A 17 -0.73 2.87 -5.73
N ILE A 18 0.55 2.53 -5.93
CA ILE A 18 1.02 1.14 -6.03
C ILE A 18 0.80 0.41 -4.71
N TYR A 19 1.19 1.04 -3.59
CA TYR A 19 0.98 0.47 -2.25
C TYR A 19 -0.51 0.16 -1.99
N ARG A 20 -1.41 1.07 -2.39
CA ARG A 20 -2.86 0.84 -2.31
C ARG A 20 -3.32 -0.37 -3.11
N CYS A 21 -2.75 -0.58 -4.29
CA CYS A 21 -3.05 -1.78 -5.08
C CYS A 21 -2.66 -3.03 -4.30
N CYS A 22 -1.45 -3.09 -3.73
CA CYS A 22 -1.00 -4.23 -2.91
C CYS A 22 -1.94 -4.52 -1.72
N VAL A 23 -2.37 -3.47 -1.00
CA VAL A 23 -3.34 -3.62 0.10
C VAL A 23 -4.68 -4.19 -0.41
N CYS A 24 -5.14 -3.78 -1.58
CA CYS A 24 -6.41 -4.25 -2.13
C CYS A 24 -6.35 -5.62 -2.82
N THR A 25 -5.18 -6.07 -3.30
CA THR A 25 -5.06 -7.30 -4.10
C THR A 25 -4.33 -8.44 -3.41
N GLU A 26 -3.39 -8.13 -2.51
CA GLU A 26 -2.54 -9.14 -1.87
C GLU A 26 -2.99 -9.44 -0.44
N ASN A 27 -2.91 -8.45 0.45
CA ASN A 27 -3.32 -8.58 1.85
C ASN A 27 -3.80 -7.21 2.37
N PRO A 28 -5.10 -7.08 2.73
CA PRO A 28 -5.64 -5.82 3.28
C PRO A 28 -5.13 -5.48 4.69
N TYR A 29 -4.49 -6.43 5.38
CA TYR A 29 -3.93 -6.26 6.72
C TYR A 29 -2.46 -6.71 6.76
N PRO A 30 -1.57 -6.00 6.03
CA PRO A 30 -0.15 -6.34 6.01
C PRO A 30 0.49 -6.13 7.38
N ASN A 31 1.35 -7.05 7.80
CA ASN A 31 2.16 -6.85 9.02
C ASN A 31 3.30 -5.85 8.77
N ASP A 32 3.96 -5.37 9.83
CA ASP A 32 5.02 -4.35 9.75
C ASP A 32 6.10 -4.63 8.70
N LYS A 33 6.50 -5.91 8.56
CA LYS A 33 7.50 -6.32 7.57
C LYS A 33 6.97 -6.20 6.14
N GLU A 34 5.73 -6.64 5.90
CA GLU A 34 5.07 -6.52 4.60
C GLU A 34 4.84 -5.06 4.22
N GLN A 35 4.42 -4.22 5.18
CA GLN A 35 4.23 -2.79 4.98
C GLN A 35 5.53 -2.11 4.52
N LEU A 36 6.63 -2.35 5.22
CA LEU A 36 7.96 -1.82 4.88
C LEU A 36 8.42 -2.31 3.50
N GLN A 37 8.24 -3.60 3.21
CA GLN A 37 8.63 -4.18 1.93
C GLN A 37 7.84 -3.56 0.78
N TRP A 38 6.51 -3.54 0.87
CA TRP A 38 5.66 -3.00 -0.19
C TRP A 38 5.87 -1.52 -0.43
N ALA A 39 6.14 -0.74 0.63
CA ALA A 39 6.46 0.66 0.48
C ALA A 39 7.79 0.88 -0.28
N GLY A 40 8.82 0.09 0.06
CA GLY A 40 10.10 0.13 -0.65
C GLY A 40 9.97 -0.28 -2.12
N GLU A 41 9.23 -1.36 -2.41
CA GLU A 41 8.96 -1.81 -3.77
C GLU A 41 8.14 -0.79 -4.57
N ALA A 42 7.10 -0.21 -3.96
CA ALA A 42 6.28 0.83 -4.56
C ALA A 42 7.08 2.09 -4.88
N TRP A 43 7.97 2.50 -3.97
CA TRP A 43 8.86 3.63 -4.17
C TRP A 43 9.86 3.37 -5.31
N ALA A 44 10.55 2.23 -5.28
CA ALA A 44 11.49 1.85 -6.33
C ALA A 44 10.82 1.82 -7.70
N ARG A 45 9.59 1.30 -7.77
CA ARG A 45 8.81 1.28 -9.01
C ARG A 45 8.42 2.68 -9.48
N ALA A 46 7.99 3.54 -8.55
CA ALA A 46 7.66 4.93 -8.87
C ALA A 46 8.87 5.73 -9.38
N CYS A 47 10.05 5.53 -8.78
CA CYS A 47 11.31 6.08 -9.25
C CYS A 47 11.64 5.60 -10.67
N GLN A 48 11.52 4.29 -10.92
CA GLN A 48 11.73 3.70 -12.25
C GLN A 48 10.80 4.31 -13.31
N ASP A 49 9.50 4.44 -13.01
CA ASP A 49 8.51 5.00 -13.94
C ASP A 49 8.76 6.48 -14.27
N LYS A 50 9.43 7.21 -13.37
CA LYS A 50 9.84 8.61 -13.57
C LYS A 50 11.21 8.76 -14.23
N GLY A 51 11.98 7.66 -14.36
CA GLY A 51 13.36 7.70 -14.84
C GLY A 51 14.28 8.47 -13.88
N ILE A 52 13.98 8.42 -12.58
CA ILE A 52 14.79 9.06 -11.53
C ILE A 52 15.22 8.03 -10.51
N ASP A 53 16.29 8.33 -9.79
CA ASP A 53 16.83 7.49 -8.73
C ASP A 53 16.96 8.34 -7.47
N ILE A 54 15.96 8.22 -6.59
CA ILE A 54 15.89 8.94 -5.31
C ILE A 54 15.74 7.88 -4.22
N GLU A 55 16.64 7.91 -3.24
CA GLU A 55 16.55 7.05 -2.07
C GLU A 55 15.34 7.42 -1.21
N MET A 56 14.62 6.41 -0.72
CA MET A 56 13.49 6.64 0.18
C MET A 56 14.03 6.87 1.60
N ASP A 57 13.73 8.03 2.18
CA ASP A 57 14.01 8.31 3.59
C ASP A 57 12.83 7.93 4.49
N GLU A 58 13.03 8.07 5.81
CA GLU A 58 12.04 7.73 6.83
C GLU A 58 10.79 8.63 6.77
N GLU A 59 10.91 9.89 6.32
CA GLU A 59 9.78 10.80 6.19
C GLU A 59 8.92 10.43 4.97
N HIS A 60 9.56 10.14 3.84
CA HIS A 60 8.89 9.67 2.63
C HIS A 60 8.19 8.32 2.86
N SER A 61 8.83 7.41 3.59
CA SER A 61 8.27 6.11 4.00
C SER A 61 6.93 6.29 4.74
N LYS A 62 6.89 7.18 5.75
CA LYS A 62 5.66 7.50 6.52
C LYS A 62 4.53 8.10 5.68
N LEU A 63 4.84 8.67 4.51
CA LEU A 63 3.84 9.22 3.59
C LEU A 63 3.30 8.18 2.60
N VAL A 64 4.12 7.19 2.21
CA VAL A 64 3.68 6.06 1.37
C VAL A 64 2.75 5.15 2.17
N PHE A 65 3.12 4.85 3.42
CA PHE A 65 2.30 4.10 4.35
C PHE A 65 2.39 4.75 5.75
N PRO A 66 1.35 5.45 6.21
CA PRO A 66 1.36 6.01 7.55
C PRO A 66 1.20 4.88 8.57
N LEU A 67 2.33 4.32 9.02
CA LEU A 67 2.44 3.59 10.28
C LEU A 67 1.98 4.53 11.40
N LYS A 68 0.69 4.50 11.75
CA LYS A 68 0.20 5.11 12.97
C LYS A 68 -0.16 4.00 13.94
N ASP A 69 0.81 3.72 14.82
CA ASP A 69 0.73 2.88 16.01
C ASP A 69 0.47 1.38 15.72
N PRO A 70 1.45 0.48 15.95
CA PRO A 70 1.27 -0.97 15.79
C PRO A 70 0.16 -1.58 16.67
N PHE A 71 -0.29 -0.85 17.70
CA PHE A 71 -1.33 -1.27 18.64
C PHE A 71 -2.67 -0.58 18.42
N ALA A 72 -2.73 0.49 17.62
CA ALA A 72 -3.97 1.11 17.22
C ALA A 72 -4.26 0.71 15.77
N ARG A 73 -5.38 0.02 15.55
CA ARG A 73 -5.94 -0.20 14.21
C ARG A 73 -6.37 1.12 13.56
N SER A 74 -5.40 1.98 13.23
CA SER A 74 -5.58 3.38 12.84
C SER A 74 -4.77 3.77 11.60
N GLY A 75 -4.33 2.79 10.80
CA GLY A 75 -3.82 3.04 9.45
C GLY A 75 -4.90 3.61 8.51
N MET A 76 -4.48 4.24 7.40
CA MET A 76 -5.40 4.87 6.41
C MET A 76 -6.49 3.93 5.87
N TYR A 77 -6.26 2.61 5.92
CA TYR A 77 -7.16 1.57 5.41
C TYR A 77 -7.82 0.72 6.51
N GLU A 78 -7.61 1.05 7.78
CA GLU A 78 -8.07 0.25 8.92
C GLU A 78 -9.37 0.77 9.54
N HIS A 79 -10.00 1.76 8.91
CA HIS A 79 -11.29 2.26 9.36
C HIS A 79 -12.35 1.13 9.29
N PRO A 80 -13.19 0.93 10.33
CA PRO A 80 -14.18 -0.15 10.37
C PRO A 80 -15.11 -0.21 9.15
N ILE A 81 -15.42 0.94 8.55
CA ILE A 81 -16.22 1.02 7.30
C ILE A 81 -15.48 0.37 6.11
N ILE A 82 -14.16 0.51 6.02
CA ILE A 82 -13.36 -0.09 4.93
C ILE A 82 -13.34 -1.62 5.10
N GLN A 83 -13.14 -2.11 6.34
CA GLN A 83 -13.28 -3.54 6.65
C GLN A 83 -14.68 -4.07 6.31
N GLN A 84 -15.74 -3.33 6.66
CA GLN A 84 -17.10 -3.71 6.31
C GLN A 84 -17.33 -3.76 4.80
N LEU A 85 -16.81 -2.79 4.05
CA LEU A 85 -16.88 -2.76 2.58
C LEU A 85 -16.15 -3.95 1.96
N ILE A 86 -14.92 -4.23 2.39
CA ILE A 86 -14.11 -5.37 1.93
C ILE A 86 -14.85 -6.68 2.21
N ASN A 87 -15.32 -6.87 3.45
CA ASN A 87 -16.07 -8.07 3.84
C ASN A 87 -17.33 -8.23 2.99
N THR A 88 -18.10 -7.15 2.80
CA THR A 88 -19.36 -7.20 2.03
C THR A 88 -19.12 -7.51 0.54
N MET A 89 -18.02 -7.01 -0.02
CA MET A 89 -17.74 -7.12 -1.46
C MET A 89 -17.10 -8.46 -1.83
N TRP A 90 -16.22 -9.01 -0.97
CA TRP A 90 -15.35 -10.12 -1.34
C TRP A 90 -15.52 -11.38 -0.50
N PHE A 91 -16.21 -11.34 0.64
CA PHE A 91 -16.34 -12.46 1.56
C PHE A 91 -17.81 -12.75 1.87
N ARG A 92 -18.24 -14.00 1.75
CA ARG A 92 -19.61 -14.39 2.11
C ARG A 92 -19.79 -14.49 3.62
N ASP A 93 -18.77 -14.97 4.33
CA ASP A 93 -18.78 -15.17 5.78
C ASP A 93 -17.34 -15.21 6.36
N PRO A 94 -17.16 -15.22 7.70
CA PRO A 94 -15.84 -15.15 8.33
C PRO A 94 -14.87 -16.31 8.03
N HIS A 95 -15.34 -17.42 7.48
CA HIS A 95 -14.51 -18.57 7.09
C HIS A 95 -14.28 -18.62 5.57
N ASP A 96 -14.83 -17.66 4.83
CA ASP A 96 -14.62 -17.56 3.39
C ASP A 96 -13.17 -17.12 3.11
N GLU A 97 -12.49 -17.83 2.21
CA GLU A 97 -11.15 -17.46 1.75
C GLU A 97 -11.19 -16.26 0.79
N GLY A 98 -12.40 -15.76 0.48
CA GLY A 98 -12.62 -14.64 -0.42
C GLY A 98 -12.56 -15.08 -1.88
N ILE A 99 -12.13 -14.20 -2.78
CA ILE A 99 -12.13 -14.52 -4.21
C ILE A 99 -10.94 -15.40 -4.58
N VAL A 100 -11.12 -16.72 -4.49
CA VAL A 100 -10.11 -17.71 -4.91
C VAL A 100 -10.14 -17.92 -6.43
N TYR A 101 -9.30 -17.18 -7.17
CA TYR A 101 -9.13 -17.30 -8.62
C TYR A 101 -8.19 -18.43 -9.08
N LYS A 102 -8.07 -19.52 -8.31
CA LYS A 102 -7.19 -20.67 -8.65
C LYS A 102 -7.38 -21.22 -10.07
N ARG A 103 -8.55 -21.01 -10.70
CA ARG A 103 -8.83 -21.46 -12.07
C ARG A 103 -8.28 -20.57 -13.19
N TYR A 104 -7.84 -19.35 -12.89
CA TYR A 104 -7.41 -18.37 -13.91
C TYR A 104 -5.91 -18.09 -13.94
N PHE A 105 -5.17 -18.55 -12.92
CA PHE A 105 -3.71 -18.46 -12.89
C PHE A 105 -3.15 -19.89 -12.86
N LYS A 106 -2.58 -20.30 -14.00
CA LYS A 106 -1.85 -21.57 -14.19
C LYS A 106 -0.36 -21.36 -13.97
#